data_AF-A0AB40CUN2-F1
#
_entry.id   AF-A0AB40CUN2-F1
#
_cell.length_a   1.000
_cell.length_b   1.000
_cell.length_c   1.000
_cell.angle_alpha   90.00
_cell.angle_beta   90.00
_cell.angle_gamma   90.00
#
_symmetry.space_group_name_H-M   'P 1'
#
loop_
_entity.id
_entity.type
_entity.pdbx_description
1 polymer ?
#
loop_
_entity_poly.entity_id
_entity_poly.type
_entity_poly.pdbx_seq_one_letter_code
_entity_poly.pdbx_strand_id
1 'polypeptide(L)'
;MSLLPLFLAVSAATLVSATDHIVGGHLGWNPNINYTLWSNNQTFFLNDLISFRYMKNMYNVFEVNQTGYDNCTLSGVAGNWSSGKDFILLNRTGTYYFICGNGFCLNGMKVSVRVRSLPVNSTSPETTGKTGKHASEAAMVIPSMMMAVLLAIWMGFGEI
;
A
#
# COMPACT_ATOMS: atom_id res chain seq x y z
N MET A 1 -23.76 -38.74 -32.04
CA MET A 1 -23.43 -37.34 -31.68
C MET A 1 -22.58 -37.33 -30.44
N SER A 2 -21.32 -36.90 -30.54
CA SER A 2 -20.39 -36.78 -29.41
C SER A 2 -20.68 -35.48 -28.66
N LEU A 3 -20.92 -35.54 -27.35
CA LEU A 3 -21.06 -34.36 -26.49
C LEU A 3 -19.67 -33.96 -25.99
N LEU A 4 -19.11 -32.90 -26.55
CA LEU A 4 -17.89 -32.26 -26.06
C LEU A 4 -18.21 -31.46 -24.77
N PRO A 5 -17.53 -31.69 -23.63
CA PRO A 5 -17.73 -30.87 -22.46
C PRO A 5 -17.06 -29.51 -22.69
N LEU A 6 -17.87 -28.45 -22.62
CA LEU A 6 -17.41 -27.06 -22.63
C LEU A 6 -16.64 -26.82 -21.32
N PHE A 7 -15.31 -26.91 -21.37
CA PHE A 7 -14.44 -26.53 -20.26
C PHE A 7 -14.54 -25.01 -20.06
N LEU A 8 -15.38 -24.59 -19.11
CA LEU A 8 -15.39 -23.22 -18.58
C LEU A 8 -14.05 -22.97 -17.86
N ALA A 9 -13.12 -22.31 -18.56
CA ALA A 9 -11.91 -21.79 -17.95
C ALA A 9 -12.30 -20.61 -17.04
N VAL A 10 -12.51 -20.88 -15.74
CA VAL A 10 -12.64 -19.85 -14.72
C VAL A 10 -11.27 -19.21 -14.52
N SER A 11 -11.06 -18.02 -15.08
CA SER A 11 -9.91 -17.20 -14.76
C SER A 11 -10.05 -16.69 -13.33
N ALA A 12 -9.26 -17.23 -12.41
CA ALA A 12 -9.17 -16.72 -11.04
C ALA A 12 -8.49 -15.35 -11.08
N ALA A 13 -9.27 -14.27 -11.00
CA ALA A 13 -8.73 -12.94 -10.75
C ALA A 13 -8.20 -12.89 -9.31
N THR A 14 -6.88 -12.75 -9.14
CA THR A 14 -6.27 -12.54 -7.82
C THR A 14 -6.57 -11.11 -7.36
N LEU A 15 -7.41 -10.96 -6.34
CA LEU A 15 -7.63 -9.69 -5.66
C LEU A 15 -6.37 -9.35 -4.84
N VAL A 16 -5.60 -8.33 -5.28
CA VAL A 16 -4.52 -7.76 -4.47
C VAL A 16 -5.14 -6.72 -3.54
N SER A 17 -5.11 -6.98 -2.23
CA SER A 17 -5.52 -6.01 -1.22
C SER A 17 -4.29 -5.31 -0.64
N ALA A 18 -4.37 -3.99 -0.47
CA ALA A 18 -3.38 -3.23 0.31
C ALA A 18 -3.47 -3.63 1.80
N THR A 19 -2.32 -3.73 2.47
CA THR A 19 -2.20 -4.05 3.90
C THR A 19 -2.00 -2.79 4.72
N ASP A 20 -2.59 -2.72 5.93
CA ASP A 20 -2.30 -1.68 6.91
C ASP A 20 -1.34 -2.18 7.99
N HIS A 21 -0.16 -1.59 8.06
CA HIS A 21 0.87 -1.88 9.05
C HIS A 21 0.81 -0.89 10.20
N ILE A 22 0.25 -1.33 11.33
CA ILE A 22 0.22 -0.54 12.56
C ILE A 22 1.62 -0.50 13.18
N VAL A 23 2.23 0.67 13.23
CA VAL A 23 3.57 0.89 13.78
C VAL A 23 3.59 0.52 15.27
N GLY A 24 4.51 -0.37 15.65
CA GLY A 24 4.61 -0.91 17.01
C GLY A 24 3.51 -1.92 17.37
N GLY A 25 2.61 -2.26 16.44
CA GLY A 25 1.51 -3.20 16.68
C GLY A 25 0.59 -2.74 17.81
N HIS A 26 0.42 -3.58 18.83
CA HIS A 26 -0.42 -3.25 19.99
C HIS A 26 0.20 -2.17 20.91
N LEU A 27 1.52 -1.95 20.83
CA LEU A 27 2.23 -0.96 21.62
C LEU A 27 2.09 0.46 21.03
N GLY A 28 1.79 0.56 19.73
CA GLY A 28 1.61 1.83 19.03
C GLY A 28 2.89 2.64 18.86
N TRP A 29 2.70 3.94 18.60
CA TRP A 29 3.77 4.91 18.43
C TRP A 29 4.09 5.62 19.76
N ASN A 30 4.95 4.97 20.54
CA ASN A 30 5.36 5.37 21.89
C ASN A 30 6.91 5.31 22.09
N PRO A 31 7.46 5.96 23.12
CA PRO A 31 8.85 5.77 23.55
C PRO A 31 9.11 4.35 24.07
N ASN A 32 10.40 3.97 24.15
CA ASN A 32 10.87 2.67 24.67
C ASN A 32 10.41 1.44 23.87
N ILE A 33 10.05 1.62 22.59
CA ILE A 33 9.67 0.55 21.68
C ILE A 33 10.83 0.30 20.70
N ASN A 34 11.15 -0.97 20.43
CA ASN A 34 12.14 -1.32 19.42
C ASN A 34 11.51 -1.39 18.02
N TYR A 35 11.43 -0.23 17.36
CA TYR A 35 10.85 -0.15 16.02
C TYR A 35 11.67 -0.85 14.94
N THR A 36 12.98 -1.05 15.16
CA THR A 36 13.83 -1.79 14.22
C THR A 36 13.45 -3.28 14.22
N LEU A 37 13.21 -3.85 15.41
CA LEU A 37 12.70 -5.22 15.52
C LEU A 37 11.31 -5.33 14.90
N TRP A 38 10.43 -4.36 15.16
CA TRP A 38 9.10 -4.33 14.56
C TRP A 38 9.17 -4.28 13.03
N SER A 39 9.93 -3.34 12.45
CA SER A 39 9.97 -3.17 10.99
C SER A 39 10.66 -4.34 10.27
N ASN A 40 11.64 -4.99 10.90
CA ASN A 40 12.28 -6.20 10.37
C ASN A 40 11.33 -7.40 10.29
N ASN A 41 10.28 -7.43 11.13
CA ASN A 41 9.23 -8.45 11.09
C ASN A 41 8.05 -8.08 10.17
N GLN A 42 8.17 -7.01 9.39
CA GLN A 42 7.14 -6.57 8.44
C GLN A 42 7.67 -6.66 7.01
N THR A 43 6.76 -6.87 6.06
CA THR A 43 7.05 -6.73 4.63
C THR A 43 6.09 -5.70 4.06
N PHE A 44 6.64 -4.63 3.51
CA PHE A 44 5.88 -3.53 2.94
C PHE A 44 5.93 -3.57 1.43
N PHE A 45 4.77 -3.46 0.78
CA PHE A 45 4.62 -3.34 -0.65
C PHE A 45 4.11 -1.95 -1.04
N LEU A 46 4.36 -1.59 -2.30
CA LEU A 46 3.82 -0.37 -2.87
C LEU A 46 2.28 -0.39 -2.78
N ASN A 47 1.71 0.76 -2.36
CA ASN A 47 0.30 0.98 -2.03
C ASN A 47 -0.19 0.39 -0.71
N ASP A 48 0.69 -0.20 0.12
CA ASP A 48 0.32 -0.48 1.51
C ASP A 48 0.13 0.81 2.31
N LEU A 49 -0.60 0.70 3.41
CA LEU A 49 -0.73 1.74 4.43
C LEU A 49 0.21 1.45 5.59
N ILE A 50 0.80 2.51 6.13
CA ILE A 50 1.45 2.48 7.45
C ILE A 50 0.67 3.40 8.37
N SER A 51 0.26 2.91 9.53
CA SER A 51 -0.57 3.66 10.45
C SER A 51 0.11 3.89 11.79
N PHE A 52 0.00 5.12 12.28
CA PHE A 52 0.56 5.58 13.53
C PHE A 52 -0.56 5.87 14.52
N ARG A 53 -0.50 5.20 15.67
CA ARG A 53 -1.49 5.33 16.74
C ARG A 53 -0.80 5.80 18.00
N TYR A 54 -1.18 6.98 18.50
CA TYR A 54 -0.53 7.61 19.64
C TYR A 54 -1.47 8.62 20.33
N MET A 55 -1.11 9.03 21.54
CA MET A 55 -1.85 10.09 22.23
C MET A 55 -1.68 11.42 21.49
N LYS A 56 -2.80 11.96 20.98
CA LYS A 56 -2.84 13.26 20.32
C LYS A 56 -2.21 14.34 21.21
N ASN A 57 -1.54 15.32 20.61
CA ASN A 57 -0.82 16.42 21.26
C ASN A 57 0.46 16.02 22.03
N MET A 58 0.67 14.74 22.36
CA MET A 58 1.91 14.27 22.98
C MET A 58 2.98 13.99 21.95
N TYR A 59 2.61 13.28 20.89
CA TYR A 59 3.51 12.86 19.83
C TYR A 59 3.00 13.33 18.48
N ASN A 60 3.87 13.21 17.48
CA ASN A 60 3.59 13.44 16.08
C ASN A 60 4.49 12.55 15.24
N VAL A 61 4.28 12.60 13.94
CA VAL A 61 5.04 11.84 12.95
C VAL A 61 5.50 12.80 11.87
N PHE A 62 6.80 12.76 11.55
CA PHE A 62 7.36 13.41 10.38
C PHE A 62 8.00 12.36 9.47
N GLU A 63 7.71 12.43 8.17
CA GLU A 63 8.51 11.76 7.15
C GLU A 63 9.69 12.67 6.81
N VAL A 64 10.91 12.13 6.89
CA VAL A 64 12.17 12.86 6.65
C VAL A 64 13.06 12.10 5.67
N ASN A 65 14.15 12.73 5.23
CA ASN A 65 15.20 12.01 4.51
C ASN A 65 16.10 11.22 5.50
N GLN A 66 17.03 10.43 4.96
CA GLN A 66 17.94 9.63 5.78
C GLN A 66 18.78 10.48 6.74
N THR A 67 19.29 11.64 6.31
CA THR A 67 20.05 12.56 7.17
C THR A 67 19.20 13.08 8.33
N GLY A 68 17.94 13.41 8.07
CA GLY A 68 16.96 13.83 9.07
C GLY A 68 16.67 12.72 10.06
N TYR A 69 16.53 11.49 9.57
CA TYR A 69 16.36 10.31 10.41
C TYR A 69 17.55 10.09 11.33
N ASP A 70 18.76 10.00 10.79
CA ASP A 70 19.99 9.67 11.54
C ASP A 70 20.30 10.70 12.62
N ASN A 71 20.14 11.99 12.30
CA ASN A 71 20.42 13.08 13.22
C ASN A 71 19.20 13.54 14.03
N CYS A 72 18.03 12.91 13.83
CA CYS A 72 16.77 13.34 14.45
C CYS A 72 16.43 14.82 14.20
N THR A 73 16.57 15.25 12.95
CA THR A 73 16.25 16.61 12.49
C THR A 73 15.13 16.57 11.46
N LEU A 74 14.49 17.73 11.24
CA LEU A 74 13.47 17.91 10.21
C LEU A 74 14.08 18.12 8.80
N SER A 75 15.27 17.57 8.53
CA SER A 75 15.90 17.66 7.21
C SER A 75 15.11 16.85 6.18
N GLY A 76 14.80 17.48 5.05
CA GLY A 76 14.07 16.82 3.97
C GLY A 76 12.67 16.34 4.37
N VAL A 77 11.97 17.09 5.25
CA VAL A 77 10.57 16.78 5.59
C VAL A 77 9.73 16.66 4.34
N ALA A 78 9.05 15.53 4.19
CA ALA A 78 8.13 15.23 3.10
C ALA A 78 6.66 15.19 3.57
N GLY A 79 6.43 15.07 4.88
CA GLY A 79 5.09 15.06 5.45
C GLY A 79 5.11 15.20 6.97
N ASN A 80 3.99 15.65 7.54
CA ASN A 80 3.77 15.74 8.97
C ASN A 80 2.35 15.32 9.32
N TRP A 81 2.20 14.65 10.46
CA TRP A 81 0.92 14.17 10.96
C TRP A 81 0.86 14.28 12.49
N SER A 82 -0.30 14.70 12.99
CA SER A 82 -0.51 15.00 14.41
C SER A 82 -1.93 14.67 14.90
N SER A 83 -2.67 13.82 14.19
CA SER A 83 -4.08 13.54 14.55
C SER A 83 -4.22 12.56 15.73
N GLY A 84 -3.17 11.76 16.01
CA GLY A 84 -3.19 10.66 16.97
C GLY A 84 -3.57 9.30 16.36
N LYS A 85 -4.16 9.31 15.16
CA LYS A 85 -4.43 8.11 14.37
C LYS A 85 -4.26 8.43 12.89
N ASP A 86 -3.03 8.36 12.41
CA ASP A 86 -2.67 8.75 11.06
C ASP A 86 -2.46 7.53 10.18
N PHE A 87 -2.93 7.61 8.93
CA PHE A 87 -2.73 6.60 7.91
C PHE A 87 -1.94 7.23 6.77
N ILE A 88 -0.82 6.60 6.41
CA ILE A 88 0.11 7.11 5.40
C ILE A 88 0.22 6.07 4.29
N LEU A 89 -0.03 6.49 3.05
CA LEU A 89 0.08 5.64 1.88
C LEU A 89 1.53 5.53 1.41
N LEU A 90 2.03 4.30 1.30
CA LEU A 90 3.37 3.98 0.80
C LEU A 90 3.37 3.94 -0.72
N ASN A 91 3.36 5.10 -1.35
CA ASN A 91 3.18 5.28 -2.79
C ASN A 91 4.47 5.20 -3.63
N ARG A 92 5.64 5.02 -3.01
CA ARG A 92 6.93 4.85 -3.69
C ARG A 92 7.64 3.61 -3.17
N THR A 93 8.43 2.98 -4.03
CA THR A 93 9.39 1.97 -3.57
C THR A 93 10.61 2.65 -2.93
N GLY A 94 11.33 1.92 -2.09
CA GLY A 94 12.51 2.43 -1.39
C GLY A 94 12.30 2.51 0.11
N THR A 95 13.14 3.30 0.79
CA THR A 95 13.09 3.41 2.25
C THR A 95 12.38 4.70 2.64
N TYR A 96 11.35 4.58 3.48
CA TYR A 96 10.73 5.69 4.19
C TYR A 96 11.35 5.80 5.57
N TYR A 97 11.50 7.04 6.04
CA TYR A 97 12.02 7.33 7.37
C TYR A 97 11.03 8.21 8.11
N PHE A 98 10.57 7.71 9.26
CA PHE A 98 9.63 8.42 10.12
C PHE A 98 10.26 8.68 11.49
N ILE A 99 10.04 9.88 12.01
CA ILE A 99 10.53 10.30 13.32
C ILE A 99 9.44 10.99 14.13
N CYS A 100 9.56 10.97 15.46
CA CYS A 100 8.81 11.86 16.32
C CYS A 100 9.52 13.22 16.37
N GLY A 101 8.83 14.28 15.94
CA GLY A 101 9.38 15.63 15.87
C GLY A 101 9.31 16.38 17.20
N ASN A 102 8.38 15.99 18.09
CA ASN A 102 8.22 16.57 19.44
C ASN A 102 9.26 16.06 20.46
N GLY A 103 10.40 15.55 20.00
CA GLY A 103 11.40 14.88 20.83
C GLY A 103 11.31 13.36 20.78
N PHE A 104 12.07 12.68 21.64
CA PHE A 104 12.16 11.21 21.75
C PHE A 104 12.71 10.44 20.53
N CYS A 105 12.95 11.10 19.39
CA CYS A 105 13.61 10.46 18.24
C CYS A 105 14.99 9.88 18.63
N LEU A 106 15.81 10.65 19.36
CA LEU A 106 17.11 10.18 19.86
C LEU A 106 16.98 9.05 20.90
N ASN A 107 15.81 8.93 21.54
CA ASN A 107 15.47 7.87 22.47
C ASN A 107 14.84 6.65 21.75
N GLY A 108 14.96 6.59 20.42
CA GLY A 108 14.51 5.46 19.61
C GLY A 108 13.09 5.61 19.05
N MET A 109 12.40 6.74 19.24
CA MET A 109 11.08 6.98 18.64
C MET A 109 11.21 7.43 17.17
N LYS A 110 11.74 6.51 16.37
CA LYS A 110 12.02 6.62 14.94
C LYS A 110 11.89 5.24 14.31
N VAL A 111 11.39 5.17 13.08
CA VAL A 111 11.27 3.92 12.34
C VAL A 111 11.64 4.12 10.88
N SER A 112 12.35 3.15 10.32
CA SER A 112 12.60 3.06 8.88
C SER A 112 11.92 1.82 8.33
N VAL A 113 11.28 1.96 7.17
CA VAL A 113 10.56 0.86 6.50
C VAL A 113 10.97 0.80 5.05
N ARG A 114 11.22 -0.41 4.53
CA ARG A 114 11.62 -0.63 3.14
C ARG A 114 10.46 -1.20 2.33
N VAL A 115 9.97 -0.38 1.41
CA VAL A 115 8.84 -0.68 0.52
C VAL A 115 9.35 -1.31 -0.77
N ARG A 116 8.76 -2.46 -1.12
CA ARG A 116 9.11 -3.26 -2.28
C ARG A 116 8.03 -3.14 -3.35
N SER A 117 8.38 -3.38 -4.61
CA SER A 117 7.37 -3.62 -5.65
C SER A 117 6.67 -4.94 -5.38
N LEU A 118 5.39 -5.03 -5.78
CA LEU A 118 4.67 -6.30 -5.73
C LEU A 118 5.40 -7.35 -6.59
N PRO A 119 5.46 -8.62 -6.14
CA PRO A 119 5.95 -9.70 -6.99
C PRO A 119 5.03 -9.82 -8.21
N VAL A 120 5.56 -9.63 -9.40
CA VAL A 120 4.84 -9.97 -10.63
C VAL A 120 4.90 -11.48 -10.76
N ASN A 121 3.76 -12.16 -10.59
CA ASN A 121 3.67 -13.59 -10.87
C ASN A 121 3.68 -13.77 -12.39
N SER A 122 4.88 -13.90 -12.96
CA SER A 122 5.08 -14.12 -14.40
C SER A 122 4.74 -15.55 -14.78
N THR A 123 3.45 -15.84 -14.97
CA THR A 123 3.01 -16.98 -15.78
C THR A 123 2.43 -16.43 -17.09
N SER A 124 3.31 -15.97 -17.98
CA SER A 124 2.95 -15.66 -19.37
C SER A 124 3.78 -16.55 -20.30
N PRO A 125 3.19 -17.24 -21.29
CA PRO A 125 3.95 -18.05 -22.25
C PRO A 125 4.87 -17.15 -23.07
N GLU A 126 6.17 -17.46 -23.12
CA GLU A 126 7.11 -16.87 -24.07
C GLU A 126 6.62 -17.12 -25.50
N THR A 127 6.08 -16.10 -26.17
CA THR A 127 6.06 -16.08 -27.63
C THR A 127 7.32 -15.37 -28.11
N THR A 128 8.21 -16.17 -28.69
CA THR A 128 9.37 -15.71 -29.45
C THR A 128 8.91 -14.78 -30.58
N GLY A 129 9.41 -13.55 -30.63
CA GLY A 129 9.10 -12.62 -31.72
C GLY A 129 10.03 -11.41 -31.74
N LYS A 130 11.06 -11.46 -32.58
CA LYS A 130 11.97 -10.34 -32.85
C LYS A 130 11.26 -9.24 -33.67
N THR A 131 11.66 -7.99 -33.37
CA THR A 131 11.73 -6.80 -34.23
C THR A 131 10.44 -6.19 -34.81
N GLY A 132 10.20 -4.92 -34.46
CA GLY A 132 9.38 -4.01 -35.25
C GLY A 132 8.81 -2.84 -34.46
N LYS A 133 9.27 -1.62 -34.78
CA LYS A 133 8.88 -0.32 -34.19
C LYS A 133 7.36 -0.09 -34.28
N HIS A 134 6.76 0.58 -33.29
CA HIS A 134 5.87 1.74 -33.47
C HIS A 134 5.47 2.32 -32.10
N ALA A 135 5.46 3.66 -32.03
CA ALA A 135 5.16 4.45 -30.85
C ALA A 135 3.65 4.68 -30.65
N SER A 136 3.35 5.14 -29.43
CA SER A 136 2.17 5.90 -28.96
C SER A 136 0.99 5.15 -28.33
N GLU A 137 0.68 5.67 -27.14
CA GLU A 137 -0.65 5.90 -26.56
C GLU A 137 -1.69 4.79 -26.66
N ALA A 138 -1.94 4.14 -25.52
CA ALA A 138 -3.22 3.53 -25.25
C ALA A 138 -3.98 4.41 -24.26
N ALA A 139 -4.87 5.22 -24.81
CA ALA A 139 -5.94 5.88 -24.09
C ALA A 139 -6.69 4.86 -23.21
N MET A 140 -6.98 5.27 -21.98
CA MET A 140 -7.79 4.54 -21.02
C MET A 140 -9.22 4.42 -21.55
N VAL A 141 -9.53 3.30 -22.20
CA VAL A 141 -10.91 2.96 -22.58
C VAL A 141 -11.57 2.37 -21.34
N ILE A 142 -12.34 3.19 -20.63
CA ILE A 142 -13.17 2.77 -19.49
C ILE A 142 -14.29 1.87 -20.04
N PRO A 143 -14.41 0.58 -19.65
CA PRO A 143 -15.58 -0.20 -20.02
C PRO A 143 -16.78 0.26 -19.18
N SER A 144 -17.61 1.09 -19.82
CA SER A 144 -18.99 1.38 -19.44
C SER A 144 -19.79 0.08 -19.38
N MET A 145 -19.75 -0.63 -18.25
CA MET A 145 -20.57 -1.82 -18.05
C MET A 145 -20.95 -2.07 -16.58
N MET A 146 -20.85 -1.05 -15.72
CA MET A 146 -21.20 -1.15 -14.30
C MET A 146 -22.57 -0.56 -13.93
N MET A 147 -23.35 -0.10 -14.92
CA MET A 147 -24.72 0.40 -14.69
C MET A 147 -25.84 -0.55 -15.15
N ALA A 148 -25.54 -1.63 -15.88
CA ALA A 148 -26.57 -2.56 -16.36
C ALA A 148 -27.04 -3.58 -15.30
N VAL A 149 -26.23 -3.83 -14.26
CA VAL A 149 -26.55 -4.84 -13.23
C VAL A 149 -27.45 -4.26 -12.13
N LEU A 150 -27.43 -2.95 -11.89
CA LEU A 150 -28.25 -2.30 -10.87
C LEU A 150 -29.72 -2.09 -11.30
N LEU A 151 -30.01 -2.05 -12.60
CA LEU A 151 -31.38 -1.91 -13.11
C LEU A 151 -32.15 -3.25 -13.17
N ALA A 152 -31.45 -4.38 -13.28
CA ALA A 152 -32.08 -5.70 -13.28
C ALA A 152 -32.56 -6.13 -11.88
N ILE A 153 -31.96 -5.59 -10.82
CA ILE A 153 -32.34 -5.91 -9.44
C ILE A 153 -33.59 -5.11 -9.01
N TRP A 154 -33.88 -3.97 -9.65
CA TRP A 154 -35.04 -3.15 -9.29
C TRP A 154 -36.35 -3.50 -10.02
N MET A 155 -36.30 -4.27 -11.12
CA MET A 155 -37.52 -4.69 -11.84
C MET A 155 -38.04 -6.09 -11.48
N GLY A 156 -37.40 -6.79 -10.53
CA GLY A 156 -37.73 -8.18 -10.17
C GLY A 156 -38.59 -8.38 -8.92
N PHE A 157 -38.89 -7.33 -8.15
CA PHE A 157 -39.73 -7.42 -6.94
C PHE A 157 -40.84 -6.37 -7.00
N GLY A 158 -41.93 -6.73 -7.67
CA GLY A 158 -43.16 -5.95 -7.67
C GLY A 158 -44.25 -6.71 -8.41
N GLU A 159 -45.04 -7.48 -7.65
CA GLU A 159 -46.40 -8.00 -7.92
C GLU A 159 -46.53 -9.50 -7.54
N ILE A 160 -46.69 -9.76 -6.24
CA ILE A 160 -47.66 -10.72 -5.69
C ILE A 160 -48.30 -10.06 -4.46
#